data_AF-A0A4R0YL44-F1
#
_entry.id   AF-A0A4R0YL44-F1
#
_cell.length_a   1.000
_cell.length_b   1.000
_cell.length_c   1.000
_cell.angle_alpha   90.00
_cell.angle_beta   90.00
_cell.angle_gamma   90.00
#
_symmetry.space_group_name_H-M   'P 1'
#
loop_
_entity.id
_entity.type
_entity.pdbx_description
1 polymer ?
#
loop_
_entity_poly.entity_id
_entity_poly.type
_entity_poly.pdbx_seq_one_letter_code
_entity_poly.pdbx_strand_id
1 'polypeptide(L)'
;MGKAATFVPGWPATARPAGAAGCPCDGPAKRRPIFTEVPLSACLSPDARKQGMESSSQPYASPLRASGVIARASATAMRPAHVALAISMIALGILGFIYGDVALVWQRIPIPLGPGQTLLAYACAAIELGTGVGLLVRRSARPAALVLLVFLLLWAALLKLPAVVLVPQMEATWLGFGEIAVMLAGGWVLYAAQAGNHATASASFITGPRGIRCARLLFALALPMIGLSHFFYGEQTAALVPAWLPSRLGWAYLTGACSIAASLGVLLAICPRLAATLQAVMLGVITVLVWCPAIVAAPSDRTSWTAMVISFAIASGAWLIADTYRGTPWLAMGRRGSTLPAR
;
A
#
# COMPACT_ATOMS: atom_id res chain seq x y z
N MET A 1 46.11 -15.75 -1.82
CA MET A 1 46.55 -16.53 -3.00
C MET A 1 45.68 -17.77 -3.14
N GLY A 2 44.95 -17.89 -4.27
CA GLY A 2 44.39 -19.14 -4.85
C GLY A 2 43.30 -19.88 -4.06
N LYS A 3 42.20 -20.40 -4.63
CA LYS A 3 41.75 -20.53 -6.02
C LYS A 3 40.21 -20.64 -6.02
N ALA A 4 39.60 -20.08 -7.06
CA ALA A 4 38.21 -20.27 -7.42
C ALA A 4 37.95 -21.69 -7.95
N ALA A 5 36.80 -22.27 -7.61
CA ALA A 5 36.23 -23.42 -8.29
C ALA A 5 34.95 -22.99 -8.98
N THR A 6 35.04 -22.88 -10.31
CA THR A 6 33.94 -22.75 -11.26
C THR A 6 33.11 -24.03 -11.28
N PHE A 7 31.78 -23.92 -11.20
CA PHE A 7 30.89 -25.02 -11.54
C PHE A 7 29.77 -24.54 -12.46
N VAL A 8 29.70 -25.18 -13.62
CA VAL A 8 28.69 -25.02 -14.68
C VAL A 8 27.84 -26.30 -14.68
N PRO A 9 26.51 -26.18 -14.81
CA PRO A 9 25.72 -27.17 -15.55
C PRO A 9 24.83 -26.45 -16.59
N GLY A 10 24.74 -26.86 -17.86
CA GLY A 10 24.65 -28.22 -18.39
C GLY A 10 23.17 -28.54 -18.66
N TRP A 11 22.60 -28.00 -19.75
CA TRP A 11 21.19 -28.16 -20.14
C TRP A 11 21.04 -29.27 -21.18
N PRO A 12 20.09 -30.21 -21.05
CA PRO A 12 19.60 -31.00 -22.18
C PRO A 12 18.19 -30.59 -22.62
N ALA A 13 18.02 -30.65 -23.94
CA ALA A 13 16.98 -30.03 -24.73
C ALA A 13 15.70 -30.88 -24.88
N THR A 14 14.62 -30.16 -25.22
CA THR A 14 13.49 -30.51 -26.12
C THR A 14 12.52 -31.64 -25.76
N ALA A 15 11.24 -31.26 -25.63
CA ALA A 15 10.14 -31.98 -26.25
C ALA A 15 9.05 -30.99 -26.71
N ARG A 16 8.69 -31.05 -28.00
CA ARG A 16 7.56 -30.35 -28.65
C ARG A 16 6.33 -31.27 -28.73
N PRO A 17 5.12 -30.74 -28.99
CA PRO A 17 3.85 -31.45 -28.89
C PRO A 17 3.34 -32.04 -30.23
N ALA A 18 2.42 -33.00 -30.15
CA ALA A 18 1.50 -33.43 -31.22
C ALA A 18 0.10 -33.51 -30.56
N GLY A 19 -0.95 -32.83 -31.05
CA GLY A 19 -1.75 -33.19 -32.23
C GLY A 19 -2.83 -34.20 -31.80
N ALA A 20 -4.12 -34.17 -32.15
CA ALA A 20 -4.96 -33.34 -33.01
C ALA A 20 -6.43 -33.79 -32.81
N ALA A 21 -7.35 -33.08 -33.48
CA ALA A 21 -8.63 -33.55 -34.06
C ALA A 21 -9.92 -33.53 -33.21
N GLY A 22 -10.96 -32.92 -33.80
CA GLY A 22 -12.37 -33.20 -33.48
C GLY A 22 -13.36 -32.02 -33.59
N CYS A 23 -13.59 -31.50 -34.80
CA CYS A 23 -14.86 -30.86 -35.21
C CYS A 23 -15.62 -31.90 -36.08
N PRO A 24 -16.87 -31.69 -36.55
CA PRO A 24 -17.83 -30.59 -36.34
C PRO A 24 -19.28 -31.13 -36.09
N CYS A 25 -20.30 -30.26 -36.03
CA CYS A 25 -21.49 -30.28 -36.90
C CYS A 25 -22.64 -29.37 -36.41
N ASP A 26 -23.08 -28.52 -37.35
CA ASP A 26 -24.47 -28.18 -37.68
C ASP A 26 -25.41 -27.39 -36.74
N GLY A 27 -25.66 -26.14 -37.16
CA GLY A 27 -26.96 -25.82 -37.76
C GLY A 27 -27.90 -24.87 -37.00
N PRO A 28 -28.77 -24.09 -37.69
CA PRO A 28 -29.05 -22.71 -37.31
C PRO A 28 -30.53 -22.37 -37.02
N ALA A 29 -30.75 -21.09 -36.68
CA ALA A 29 -31.97 -20.29 -36.88
C ALA A 29 -33.03 -20.27 -35.75
N LYS A 30 -33.37 -19.06 -35.28
CA LYS A 30 -34.52 -18.29 -35.81
C LYS A 30 -34.63 -16.90 -35.17
N ARG A 31 -35.26 -16.02 -35.95
CA ARG A 31 -35.49 -14.58 -35.76
C ARG A 31 -36.66 -14.33 -34.79
N ARG A 32 -36.55 -13.27 -33.97
CA ARG A 32 -37.45 -12.10 -33.67
C ARG A 32 -38.98 -12.21 -33.98
N PRO A 33 -39.86 -11.24 -33.60
CA PRO A 33 -39.92 -10.24 -32.50
C PRO A 33 -41.35 -10.08 -31.85
N ILE A 34 -41.56 -8.97 -31.12
CA ILE A 34 -42.80 -8.11 -31.00
C ILE A 34 -43.64 -8.22 -29.71
N PHE A 35 -43.98 -7.01 -29.21
CA PHE A 35 -45.15 -6.51 -28.45
C PHE A 35 -44.74 -5.92 -27.09
N THR A 36 -45.08 -4.69 -26.68
CA THR A 36 -45.68 -3.47 -27.25
C THR A 36 -45.56 -2.41 -26.13
N GLU A 37 -45.37 -1.14 -26.48
CA GLU A 37 -45.56 0.00 -25.58
C GLU A 37 -47.05 0.24 -25.26
N VAL A 38 -47.36 0.97 -24.16
CA VAL A 38 -48.32 2.11 -24.03
C VAL A 38 -48.61 2.43 -22.52
N PRO A 39 -48.96 3.70 -22.15
CA PRO A 39 -48.48 4.40 -20.93
C PRO A 39 -49.55 4.93 -19.93
N LEU A 40 -49.07 5.65 -18.90
CA LEU A 40 -49.66 6.69 -18.01
C LEU A 40 -51.20 6.91 -17.96
N SER A 41 -51.76 6.94 -16.74
CA SER A 41 -52.23 8.17 -16.02
C SER A 41 -53.40 7.94 -15.04
N ALA A 42 -53.43 8.81 -14.01
CA ALA A 42 -54.60 9.34 -13.28
C ALA A 42 -55.34 8.49 -12.23
N CYS A 43 -55.20 8.90 -10.95
CA CYS A 43 -56.31 9.09 -10.02
C CYS A 43 -56.00 10.27 -9.07
N LEU A 44 -56.59 11.43 -9.36
CA LEU A 44 -56.80 12.53 -8.42
C LEU A 44 -58.23 12.38 -7.87
N SER A 45 -58.43 12.59 -6.58
CA SER A 45 -59.72 13.04 -6.03
C SER A 45 -59.47 14.10 -4.96
N PRO A 46 -60.22 15.21 -4.95
CA PRO A 46 -60.08 16.32 -4.01
C PRO A 46 -61.09 16.17 -2.85
N ASP A 47 -60.70 16.47 -1.61
CA ASP A 47 -61.62 16.97 -0.57
C ASP A 47 -60.87 17.28 0.74
N ALA A 48 -60.91 18.54 1.16
CA ALA A 48 -60.93 19.02 2.56
C ALA A 48 -60.43 20.46 2.62
N ARG A 49 -61.35 21.38 2.29
CA ARG A 49 -61.23 22.82 2.50
C ARG A 49 -61.77 23.15 3.91
N LYS A 50 -60.92 23.82 4.71
CA LYS A 50 -61.22 24.72 5.84
C LYS A 50 -61.74 24.15 7.16
N GLN A 51 -60.92 24.32 8.20
CA GLN A 51 -61.16 24.83 9.56
C GLN A 51 -59.78 24.73 10.27
N GLY A 52 -59.26 25.64 11.09
CA GLY A 52 -59.67 26.91 11.63
C GLY A 52 -58.39 27.63 12.11
N MET A 53 -58.47 28.95 12.17
CA MET A 53 -57.39 29.84 12.56
C MET A 53 -57.35 29.93 14.08
N GLU A 54 -56.25 29.54 14.73
CA GLU A 54 -55.97 29.99 16.10
C GLU A 54 -54.46 30.14 16.36
N SER A 55 -54.17 31.24 17.04
CA SER A 55 -52.89 31.88 17.26
C SER A 55 -52.01 31.14 18.27
N SER A 56 -50.77 30.81 17.87
CA SER A 56 -49.65 30.64 18.81
C SER A 56 -48.32 30.80 18.06
N SER A 57 -47.85 32.04 17.96
CA SER A 57 -46.49 32.35 17.52
C SER A 57 -45.48 32.03 18.63
N GLN A 58 -45.04 30.78 18.71
CA GLN A 58 -43.79 30.41 19.38
C GLN A 58 -42.70 30.30 18.30
N PRO A 59 -41.52 30.95 18.44
CA PRO A 59 -40.43 30.71 17.53
C PRO A 59 -39.91 29.29 17.74
N TYR A 60 -40.18 28.41 16.79
CA TYR A 60 -39.57 27.08 16.70
C TYR A 60 -38.07 27.28 16.50
N ALA A 61 -37.31 27.26 17.61
CA ALA A 61 -35.87 27.19 17.58
C ALA A 61 -35.48 25.88 16.86
N SER A 62 -35.00 26.02 15.63
CA SER A 62 -34.59 24.89 14.80
C SER A 62 -33.52 24.04 15.52
N PRO A 63 -33.69 22.70 15.60
CA PRO A 63 -32.68 21.80 16.19
C PRO A 63 -31.33 21.82 15.45
N LEU A 64 -31.28 22.42 14.26
CA LEU A 64 -30.14 22.41 13.35
C LEU A 64 -28.97 23.32 13.80
N ARG A 65 -29.18 24.25 14.74
CA ARG A 65 -28.09 25.11 15.24
C ARG A 65 -27.25 24.48 16.36
N ALA A 66 -27.83 23.57 17.16
CA ALA A 66 -27.10 22.91 18.25
C ALA A 66 -26.14 21.82 17.73
N SER A 67 -26.46 21.16 16.61
CA SER A 67 -25.58 20.18 15.96
C SER A 67 -24.32 20.82 15.36
N GLY A 68 -24.34 22.11 15.06
CA GLY A 68 -23.19 22.83 14.48
C GLY A 68 -22.07 23.17 15.48
N VAL A 69 -22.36 23.16 16.78
CA VAL A 69 -21.38 23.53 17.82
C VAL A 69 -20.65 22.29 18.35
N ILE A 70 -21.31 21.14 18.44
CA ILE A 70 -20.68 19.87 18.84
C ILE A 70 -19.90 19.22 17.69
N ALA A 71 -20.28 19.47 16.43
CA ALA A 71 -19.56 18.98 15.25
C ALA A 71 -18.22 19.69 14.98
N ARG A 72 -17.90 20.78 15.69
CA ARG A 72 -16.71 21.62 15.42
C ARG A 72 -15.49 21.30 16.30
N ALA A 73 -15.59 20.33 17.20
CA ALA A 73 -14.53 19.96 18.14
C ALA A 73 -13.95 18.55 17.94
N SER A 74 -14.23 17.89 16.81
CA SER A 74 -13.38 16.77 16.36
C SER A 74 -12.20 17.34 15.59
N ALA A 75 -11.21 17.89 16.30
CA ALA A 75 -9.87 18.00 15.74
C ALA A 75 -9.52 16.60 15.20
N THR A 76 -9.47 16.46 13.88
CA THR A 76 -9.28 15.16 13.23
C THR A 76 -7.94 14.61 13.69
N ALA A 77 -7.96 13.73 14.69
CA ALA A 77 -6.75 13.14 15.22
C ALA A 77 -6.02 12.44 14.06
N MET A 78 -4.72 12.69 13.93
CA MET A 78 -3.92 12.02 12.91
C MET A 78 -4.01 10.52 13.12
N ARG A 79 -4.22 9.77 12.03
CA ARG A 79 -4.31 8.32 12.12
C ARG A 79 -2.97 7.76 12.63
N PRO A 80 -2.95 6.71 13.48
CA PRO A 80 -1.70 6.15 13.98
C PRO A 80 -0.69 5.79 12.88
N ALA A 81 -1.14 5.22 11.76
CA ALA A 81 -0.28 4.85 10.64
C ALA A 81 0.34 6.05 9.91
N HIS A 82 -0.35 7.20 9.90
CA HIS A 82 0.22 8.46 9.41
C HIS A 82 1.40 8.86 10.29
N VAL A 83 1.18 8.91 11.60
CA VAL A 83 2.22 9.29 12.58
C VAL A 83 3.40 8.32 12.52
N ALA A 84 3.14 7.01 12.42
CA ALA A 84 4.17 5.98 12.30
C ALA A 84 5.03 6.17 11.04
N LEU A 85 4.41 6.42 9.87
CA LEU A 85 5.16 6.71 8.64
C LEU A 85 6.00 7.98 8.79
N ALA A 86 5.42 9.04 9.36
CA ALA A 86 6.11 10.31 9.58
C ALA A 86 7.34 10.15 10.49
N ILE A 87 7.21 9.43 11.60
CA ILE A 87 8.32 9.10 12.51
C ILE A 87 9.39 8.27 11.78
N SER A 88 8.97 7.30 10.95
CA SER A 88 9.90 6.48 10.17
C SER A 88 10.73 7.35 9.22
N MET A 89 10.12 8.30 8.52
CA MET A 89 10.82 9.21 7.60
C MET A 89 11.77 10.17 8.35
N ILE A 90 11.36 10.66 9.53
CA ILE A 90 12.25 11.45 10.40
C ILE A 90 13.48 10.62 10.79
N ALA A 91 13.27 9.37 11.22
CA ALA A 91 14.35 8.49 11.64
C ALA A 91 15.29 8.11 10.48
N LEU A 92 14.77 7.84 9.28
CA LEU A 92 15.60 7.61 8.08
C LEU A 92 16.44 8.86 7.76
N GLY A 93 15.84 10.05 7.79
CA GLY A 93 16.57 11.29 7.54
C GLY A 93 17.68 11.55 8.57
N ILE A 94 17.41 11.30 9.86
CA ILE A 94 18.44 11.40 10.92
C ILE A 94 19.57 10.41 10.67
N LEU A 95 19.26 9.14 10.36
CA LEU A 95 20.27 8.12 10.04
C LEU A 95 21.08 8.51 8.80
N GLY A 96 20.44 9.07 7.77
CA GLY A 96 21.11 9.55 6.56
C GLY A 96 22.11 10.68 6.85
N PHE A 97 21.76 11.61 7.74
CA PHE A 97 22.69 12.67 8.17
C PHE A 97 23.84 12.17 9.05
N ILE A 98 23.58 11.22 9.96
CA ILE A 98 24.62 10.67 10.85
C ILE A 98 25.70 9.95 10.04
N TYR A 99 25.30 9.16 9.05
CA TYR A 99 26.22 8.26 8.37
C TYR A 99 26.72 8.78 7.01
N GLY A 100 26.07 9.80 6.43
CA GLY A 100 26.56 10.46 5.21
C GLY A 100 26.61 9.56 3.97
N ASP A 101 25.89 8.44 4.00
CA ASP A 101 25.64 7.60 2.83
C ASP A 101 24.14 7.39 2.67
N VAL A 102 23.75 6.99 1.46
CA VAL A 102 22.38 6.56 1.20
C VAL A 102 22.16 5.29 2.02
N ALA A 103 21.51 5.46 3.17
CA ALA A 103 21.23 4.43 4.17
C ALA A 103 21.04 3.07 3.51
N LEU A 104 21.64 2.01 4.07
CA LEU A 104 21.83 0.66 3.50
C LEU A 104 20.67 0.12 2.60
N VAL A 105 19.42 0.52 2.84
CA VAL A 105 18.19 0.40 1.98
C VAL A 105 18.41 0.72 0.50
N TRP A 106 19.21 1.75 0.27
CA TRP A 106 19.34 2.44 -1.00
C TRP A 106 20.55 1.91 -1.80
N GLN A 107 21.21 0.83 -1.36
CA GLN A 107 22.56 0.46 -1.81
C GLN A 107 22.77 0.18 -3.30
N ARG A 108 23.98 0.60 -3.72
CA ARG A 108 24.66 0.61 -5.04
C ARG A 108 23.84 1.18 -6.19
N ILE A 109 23.70 2.51 -6.19
CA ILE A 109 23.67 3.24 -7.46
C ILE A 109 24.90 2.77 -8.27
N PRO A 110 24.75 2.15 -9.46
CA PRO A 110 25.87 1.60 -10.24
C PRO A 110 26.80 2.66 -10.85
N ILE A 111 26.76 3.88 -10.33
CA ILE A 111 27.46 5.02 -10.89
C ILE A 111 28.51 5.44 -9.86
N PRO A 112 29.81 5.40 -10.20
CA PRO A 112 30.86 5.97 -9.38
C PRO A 112 30.78 7.51 -9.44
N LEU A 113 29.71 8.10 -8.87
CA LEU A 113 29.72 9.52 -8.51
C LEU A 113 30.63 9.59 -7.27
N GLY A 114 31.77 10.25 -7.33
CA GLY A 114 32.65 10.42 -6.18
C GLY A 114 31.99 11.23 -5.04
N PRO A 115 32.46 12.45 -4.71
CA PRO A 115 31.85 13.27 -3.64
C PRO A 115 30.34 13.58 -3.85
N GLY A 116 29.81 13.37 -5.05
CA GLY A 116 28.38 13.50 -5.35
C GLY A 116 27.47 12.46 -4.67
N GLN A 117 27.96 11.27 -4.30
CA GLN A 117 27.16 10.27 -3.58
C GLN A 117 26.76 10.75 -2.17
N THR A 118 27.70 11.36 -1.44
CA THR A 118 27.45 11.93 -0.12
C THR A 118 26.49 13.11 -0.19
N LEU A 119 26.61 13.97 -1.21
CA LEU A 119 25.67 15.07 -1.41
C LEU A 119 24.26 14.57 -1.71
N LEU A 120 24.12 13.53 -2.54
CA LEU A 120 22.84 12.88 -2.81
C LEU A 120 22.26 12.25 -1.55
N ALA A 121 23.09 11.59 -0.73
CA ALA A 121 22.68 11.02 0.54
C ALA A 121 22.10 12.10 1.48
N TYR A 122 22.78 13.23 1.62
CA TYR A 122 22.27 14.36 2.42
C TYR A 122 21.01 14.99 1.82
N ALA A 123 20.88 15.05 0.50
CA ALA A 123 19.66 15.52 -0.14
C ALA A 123 18.47 14.57 0.15
N CYS A 124 18.67 13.26 0.06
CA CYS A 124 17.66 12.27 0.44
C CYS A 124 17.30 12.38 1.92
N ALA A 125 18.30 12.47 2.80
CA ALA A 125 18.11 12.63 4.23
C ALA A 125 17.31 13.91 4.58
N ALA A 126 17.59 15.02 3.90
CA ALA A 126 16.84 16.27 4.05
C ALA A 126 15.38 16.14 3.60
N ILE A 127 15.13 15.43 2.49
CA ILE A 127 13.78 15.18 1.99
C ILE A 127 13.00 14.27 2.95
N GLU A 128 13.59 13.17 3.41
CA GLU A 128 12.98 12.25 4.37
C GLU A 128 12.65 12.95 5.69
N LEU A 129 13.62 13.69 6.25
CA LEU A 129 13.42 14.46 7.48
C LEU A 129 12.34 15.53 7.30
N GLY A 130 12.44 16.33 6.23
CA GLY A 130 11.53 17.43 5.94
C GLY A 130 10.09 16.96 5.67
N THR A 131 9.93 15.86 4.92
CA THR A 131 8.61 15.27 4.68
C THR A 131 8.05 14.62 5.94
N GLY A 132 8.86 13.94 6.75
CA GLY A 132 8.43 13.37 8.03
C GLY A 132 7.95 14.44 9.01
N VAL A 133 8.72 15.51 9.23
CA VAL A 133 8.30 16.65 10.06
C VAL A 133 7.05 17.33 9.46
N GLY A 134 7.05 17.55 8.15
CA GLY A 134 5.94 18.18 7.45
C GLY A 134 4.63 17.39 7.55
N LEU A 135 4.70 16.05 7.60
CA LEU A 135 3.53 15.20 7.80
C LEU A 135 2.92 15.38 9.20
N LEU A 136 3.71 15.67 10.23
CA LEU A 136 3.20 15.89 11.60
C LEU A 136 2.52 17.26 11.77
N VAL A 137 2.77 18.19 10.83
CA VAL A 137 2.24 19.56 10.89
C VAL A 137 1.05 19.69 9.92
N ARG A 138 -0.15 19.89 10.47
CA ARG A 138 -1.42 19.94 9.70
C ARG A 138 -1.38 20.85 8.47
N ARG A 139 -0.69 22.01 8.55
CA ARG A 139 -0.58 22.98 7.45
C ARG A 139 0.31 22.50 6.30
N SER A 140 1.37 21.73 6.59
CA SER A 140 2.32 21.24 5.59
C SER A 140 2.12 19.77 5.23
N ALA A 141 1.19 19.05 5.88
CA ALA A 141 0.98 17.62 5.63
C ALA A 141 0.63 17.28 4.17
N ARG A 142 -0.14 18.13 3.47
CA ARG A 142 -0.47 17.92 2.04
C ARG A 142 0.76 18.07 1.13
N PRO A 143 1.51 19.20 1.13
CA PRO A 143 2.71 19.31 0.33
C PRO A 143 3.78 18.29 0.74
N ALA A 144 3.92 17.98 2.03
CA ALA A 144 4.85 16.94 2.50
C ALA A 144 4.50 15.56 1.95
N ALA A 145 3.22 15.16 1.96
CA ALA A 145 2.77 13.90 1.37
C ALA A 145 3.01 13.85 -0.15
N LEU A 146 2.85 14.98 -0.86
CA LEU A 146 3.15 15.06 -2.29
C LEU A 146 4.64 14.88 -2.56
N VAL A 147 5.51 15.60 -1.83
CA VAL A 147 6.96 15.49 -1.97
C VAL A 147 7.41 14.06 -1.66
N LEU A 148 6.88 13.44 -0.60
CA LEU A 148 7.18 12.05 -0.26
C LEU A 148 6.73 11.08 -1.36
N LEU A 149 5.52 11.24 -1.89
CA LEU A 149 4.99 10.44 -2.99
C LEU A 149 5.88 10.55 -4.23
N VAL A 150 6.25 11.76 -4.63
CA VAL A 150 7.13 12.01 -5.79
C VAL A 150 8.52 11.43 -5.54
N PHE A 151 9.09 11.62 -4.35
CA PHE A 151 10.39 11.08 -3.98
C PHE A 151 10.42 9.55 -4.08
N LEU A 152 9.46 8.86 -3.46
CA LEU A 152 9.37 7.40 -3.51
C LEU A 152 9.09 6.89 -4.94
N LEU A 153 8.29 7.61 -5.72
CA LEU A 153 8.01 7.26 -7.11
C LEU A 153 9.26 7.39 -7.98
N LEU A 154 9.99 8.50 -7.87
CA LEU A 154 11.24 8.72 -8.58
C LEU A 154 12.25 7.64 -8.18
N TRP A 155 12.34 7.31 -6.89
CA TRP A 155 13.23 6.26 -6.43
C TRP A 155 12.87 4.88 -7.02
N ALA A 156 11.59 4.51 -6.95
CA ALA A 156 11.10 3.27 -7.52
C ALA A 156 11.37 3.20 -9.03
N ALA A 157 11.11 4.27 -9.77
CA ALA A 157 11.19 4.31 -11.23
C ALA A 157 12.61 4.48 -11.79
N LEU A 158 13.46 5.30 -11.16
CA LEU A 158 14.79 5.63 -11.68
C LEU A 158 15.88 4.71 -11.13
N LEU A 159 15.70 4.13 -9.94
CA LEU A 159 16.74 3.34 -9.29
C LEU A 159 16.37 1.86 -9.15
N LYS A 160 15.21 1.55 -8.57
CA LYS A 160 14.85 0.14 -8.32
C LYS A 160 14.35 -0.57 -9.58
N LEU A 161 13.53 0.08 -10.41
CA LEU A 161 12.99 -0.54 -11.62
C LEU A 161 14.09 -0.87 -12.66
N PRO A 162 15.08 0.00 -12.95
CA PRO A 162 16.17 -0.36 -13.85
C PRO A 162 17.00 -1.51 -13.30
N ALA A 163 17.23 -1.59 -11.98
CA ALA A 163 17.93 -2.71 -11.37
C ALA A 163 17.21 -4.05 -11.60
N VAL A 164 15.88 -4.07 -11.47
CA VAL A 164 15.04 -5.24 -11.77
C VAL A 164 15.13 -5.64 -13.24
N VAL A 165 15.10 -4.67 -14.17
CA VAL A 165 15.16 -4.94 -15.62
C VAL A 165 16.54 -5.41 -16.06
N LEU A 166 17.60 -4.82 -15.51
CA LEU A 166 18.99 -5.12 -15.89
C LEU A 166 19.51 -6.41 -15.25
N VAL A 167 19.07 -6.73 -14.02
CA VAL A 167 19.55 -7.91 -13.27
C VAL A 167 18.36 -8.70 -12.69
N PRO A 168 17.43 -9.19 -13.52
CA PRO A 168 16.19 -9.83 -13.04
C PRO A 168 16.42 -11.17 -12.33
N GLN A 169 17.59 -11.79 -12.52
CA GLN A 169 17.98 -13.05 -11.87
C GLN A 169 18.40 -12.87 -10.41
N MET A 170 18.69 -11.63 -9.98
CA MET A 170 19.09 -11.32 -8.61
C MET A 170 17.84 -10.95 -7.81
N GLU A 171 17.37 -11.87 -6.98
CA GLU A 171 16.15 -11.72 -6.17
C GLU A 171 16.15 -10.41 -5.37
N ALA A 172 17.27 -10.01 -4.77
CA ALA A 172 17.41 -8.78 -4.00
C ALA A 172 16.96 -7.51 -4.75
N THR A 173 17.01 -7.48 -6.09
CA THR A 173 16.49 -6.35 -6.89
C THR A 173 14.97 -6.24 -6.80
N TRP A 174 14.28 -7.38 -6.83
CA TRP A 174 12.83 -7.48 -6.70
C TRP A 174 12.39 -7.17 -5.27
N LEU A 175 13.06 -7.75 -4.26
CA LEU A 175 12.80 -7.44 -2.85
C LEU A 175 12.87 -5.93 -2.60
N GLY A 176 13.98 -5.30 -3.00
CA GLY A 176 14.18 -3.87 -2.79
C GLY A 176 13.19 -3.00 -3.57
N PHE A 177 12.67 -3.44 -4.73
CA PHE A 177 11.59 -2.75 -5.41
C PHE A 177 10.26 -2.91 -4.65
N GLY A 178 9.96 -4.12 -4.18
CA GLY A 178 8.74 -4.43 -3.42
C GLY A 178 8.62 -3.61 -2.13
N GLU A 179 9.70 -3.49 -1.37
CA GLU A 179 9.76 -2.68 -0.15
C GLU A 179 9.38 -1.21 -0.43
N ILE A 180 10.02 -0.60 -1.44
CA ILE A 180 9.73 0.78 -1.84
C ILE A 180 8.32 0.91 -2.42
N ALA A 181 7.83 -0.08 -3.16
CA ALA A 181 6.48 -0.08 -3.71
C ALA A 181 5.40 -0.10 -2.63
N VAL A 182 5.61 -0.82 -1.51
CA VAL A 182 4.70 -0.79 -0.35
C VAL A 182 4.69 0.59 0.32
N MET A 183 5.86 1.19 0.54
CA MET A 183 5.97 2.55 1.09
C MET A 183 5.30 3.58 0.16
N LEU A 184 5.56 3.47 -1.14
CA LEU A 184 4.97 4.31 -2.19
C LEU A 184 3.45 4.20 -2.22
N ALA A 185 2.91 2.98 -2.12
CA ALA A 185 1.47 2.75 -2.06
C ALA A 185 0.84 3.42 -0.83
N GLY A 186 1.48 3.33 0.35
CA GLY A 186 1.06 4.03 1.56
C GLY A 186 1.13 5.56 1.42
N GLY A 187 2.24 6.09 0.89
CA GLY A 187 2.42 7.51 0.60
C GLY A 187 1.39 8.06 -0.39
N TRP A 188 1.00 7.26 -1.39
CA TRP A 188 -0.06 7.60 -2.33
C TRP A 188 -1.41 7.71 -1.62
N VAL A 189 -1.78 6.73 -0.78
CA VAL A 189 -3.01 6.82 0.03
C VAL A 189 -3.00 8.03 0.94
N LEU A 190 -1.85 8.33 1.55
CA LEU A 190 -1.70 9.50 2.43
C LEU A 190 -1.92 10.80 1.65
N TYR A 191 -1.26 10.97 0.50
CA TYR A 191 -1.47 12.14 -0.35
C TYR A 191 -2.93 12.28 -0.82
N ALA A 192 -3.54 11.17 -1.24
CA ALA A 192 -4.95 11.13 -1.64
C ALA A 192 -5.88 11.56 -0.50
N ALA A 193 -5.63 11.10 0.73
CA ALA A 193 -6.40 11.50 1.91
C ALA A 193 -6.28 13.00 2.21
N GLN A 194 -5.09 13.59 1.99
CA GLN A 194 -4.83 15.01 2.25
C GLN A 194 -5.34 15.95 1.14
N ALA A 195 -5.58 15.43 -0.07
CA ALA A 195 -6.11 16.23 -1.17
C ALA A 195 -7.58 16.64 -0.97
N GLY A 196 -8.37 15.83 -0.23
CA GLY A 196 -9.77 16.10 0.09
C GLY A 196 -10.63 16.42 -1.15
N ASN A 197 -11.64 17.29 -0.98
CA ASN A 197 -12.48 17.80 -2.08
C ASN A 197 -11.81 18.94 -2.88
N HIS A 198 -10.56 19.30 -2.55
CA HIS A 198 -9.80 20.37 -3.20
C HIS A 198 -8.97 19.88 -4.40
N ALA A 199 -9.20 18.65 -4.88
CA ALA A 199 -8.59 18.15 -6.09
C ALA A 199 -9.27 18.79 -7.30
N THR A 200 -8.48 19.44 -8.16
CA THR A 200 -8.92 19.85 -9.50
C THR A 200 -9.39 18.62 -10.29
N ALA A 201 -10.28 18.79 -11.27
CA ALA A 201 -10.84 17.67 -12.04
C ALA A 201 -9.76 16.76 -12.66
N SER A 202 -8.59 17.32 -13.03
CA SER A 202 -7.44 16.58 -13.55
C SER A 202 -6.69 15.75 -12.48
N ALA A 203 -6.67 16.19 -11.22
CA ALA A 203 -6.01 15.48 -10.11
C ALA A 203 -6.89 14.39 -9.46
N SER A 204 -8.17 14.30 -9.86
CA SER A 204 -9.13 13.29 -9.37
C SER A 204 -8.71 11.85 -9.68
N PHE A 205 -7.94 11.62 -10.76
CA PHE A 205 -7.43 10.28 -11.06
C PHE A 205 -6.46 9.77 -9.98
N ILE A 206 -5.58 10.64 -9.48
CA ILE A 206 -4.54 10.30 -8.51
C ILE A 206 -5.11 10.27 -7.08
N THR A 207 -6.05 11.16 -6.76
CA THR A 207 -6.52 11.37 -5.38
C THR A 207 -7.88 10.73 -5.10
N GLY A 208 -8.65 10.40 -6.13
CA GLY A 208 -9.97 9.81 -6.01
C GLY A 208 -9.98 8.28 -5.88
N PRO A 209 -11.16 7.64 -5.99
CA PRO A 209 -11.32 6.19 -5.83
C PRO A 209 -10.46 5.34 -6.77
N ARG A 210 -10.15 5.85 -7.97
CA ARG A 210 -9.25 5.21 -8.93
C ARG A 210 -7.81 5.19 -8.42
N GLY A 211 -7.32 6.30 -7.89
CA GLY A 211 -5.99 6.39 -7.29
C GLY A 211 -5.81 5.46 -6.10
N ILE A 212 -6.80 5.42 -5.19
CA ILE A 212 -6.80 4.45 -4.08
C ILE A 212 -6.76 3.00 -4.58
N ARG A 213 -7.48 2.71 -5.67
CA ARG A 213 -7.41 1.37 -6.31
C ARG A 213 -6.03 1.10 -6.89
N CYS A 214 -5.39 2.06 -7.56
CA CYS A 214 -4.02 1.91 -8.06
C CYS A 214 -3.02 1.68 -6.92
N ALA A 215 -3.13 2.42 -5.82
CA ALA A 215 -2.28 2.21 -4.64
C ALA A 215 -2.45 0.80 -4.05
N ARG A 216 -3.69 0.30 -3.94
CA ARG A 216 -3.96 -1.09 -3.50
C ARG A 216 -3.38 -2.13 -4.45
N LEU A 217 -3.46 -1.90 -5.76
CA LEU A 217 -2.87 -2.79 -6.76
C LEU A 217 -1.34 -2.79 -6.67
N LEU A 218 -0.72 -1.61 -6.56
CA LEU A 218 0.73 -1.49 -6.35
C LEU A 218 1.18 -2.25 -5.10
N PHE A 219 0.49 -2.06 -3.98
CA PHE A 219 0.72 -2.82 -2.76
C PHE A 219 0.63 -4.31 -2.99
N ALA A 220 -0.47 -4.79 -3.59
CA ALA A 220 -0.68 -6.21 -3.79
C ALA A 220 0.34 -6.83 -4.76
N LEU A 221 0.81 -6.10 -5.76
CA LEU A 221 1.86 -6.54 -6.69
C LEU A 221 3.26 -6.54 -6.06
N ALA A 222 3.48 -5.73 -5.02
CA ALA A 222 4.74 -5.70 -4.29
C ALA A 222 4.91 -6.88 -3.33
N LEU A 223 3.82 -7.35 -2.72
CA LEU A 223 3.87 -8.39 -1.69
C LEU A 223 4.48 -9.74 -2.15
N PRO A 224 4.28 -10.24 -3.38
CA PRO A 224 4.96 -11.45 -3.85
C PRO A 224 6.47 -11.28 -3.93
N MET A 225 6.98 -10.09 -4.25
CA MET A 225 8.42 -9.82 -4.30
C MET A 225 9.03 -9.92 -2.89
N ILE A 226 8.35 -9.36 -1.89
CA ILE A 226 8.75 -9.50 -0.49
C ILE A 226 8.58 -10.95 -0.01
N GLY A 227 7.47 -11.59 -0.36
CA GLY A 227 7.16 -12.95 0.09
C GLY A 227 8.11 -14.00 -0.48
N LEU A 228 8.53 -13.87 -1.75
CA LEU A 228 9.47 -14.78 -2.40
C LEU A 228 10.88 -14.72 -1.80
N SER A 229 11.30 -13.54 -1.30
CA SER A 229 12.62 -13.38 -0.68
C SER A 229 12.80 -14.27 0.54
N HIS A 230 11.73 -14.54 1.29
CA HIS A 230 11.76 -15.44 2.45
C HIS A 230 12.02 -16.89 2.07
N PHE A 231 11.71 -17.29 0.83
CA PHE A 231 12.04 -18.62 0.31
C PHE A 231 13.44 -18.66 -0.28
N PHE A 232 13.83 -17.63 -1.04
CA PHE A 232 15.16 -17.51 -1.65
C PHE A 232 16.28 -17.35 -0.63
N TYR A 233 16.05 -16.55 0.41
CA TYR A 233 17.00 -16.24 1.47
C TYR A 233 16.62 -16.90 2.80
N GLY A 234 16.00 -18.08 2.73
CA GLY A 234 15.44 -18.75 3.90
C GLY A 234 16.42 -18.90 5.08
N GLU A 235 17.68 -19.24 4.81
CA GLU A 235 18.72 -19.35 5.85
C GLU A 235 19.08 -17.99 6.47
N GLN A 236 19.22 -16.96 5.63
CA GLN A 236 19.48 -15.59 6.10
C GLN A 236 18.30 -15.05 6.90
N THR A 237 17.06 -15.28 6.45
CA THR A 237 15.84 -14.91 7.18
C THR A 237 15.71 -15.69 8.48
N ALA A 238 16.00 -17.00 8.49
CA ALA A 238 15.97 -17.83 9.68
C ALA A 238 17.01 -17.39 10.72
N ALA A 239 18.17 -16.88 10.30
CA ALA A 239 19.18 -16.33 11.19
C ALA A 239 18.71 -15.06 11.93
N LEU A 240 17.75 -14.32 11.36
CA LEU A 240 17.12 -13.15 11.99
C LEU A 240 16.02 -13.53 12.99
N VAL A 241 15.47 -14.73 12.91
CA VAL A 241 14.42 -15.19 13.83
C VAL A 241 15.03 -15.44 15.22
N PRO A 242 14.41 -14.95 16.31
CA PRO A 242 14.93 -15.13 17.66
C PRO A 242 15.25 -16.60 17.99
N ALA A 243 16.41 -16.82 18.62
CA ALA A 243 16.95 -18.17 18.87
C ALA A 243 16.07 -19.06 19.76
N TRP A 244 15.19 -18.47 20.57
CA TRP A 244 14.23 -19.18 21.43
C TRP A 244 13.03 -19.74 20.66
N LEU A 245 12.80 -19.30 19.42
CA LEU A 245 11.67 -19.76 18.62
C LEU A 245 12.05 -21.06 17.88
N PRO A 246 11.30 -22.16 18.06
CA PRO A 246 11.59 -23.40 17.35
C PRO A 246 11.33 -23.24 15.84
N SER A 247 11.94 -24.10 15.03
CA SER A 247 11.70 -24.15 13.57
C SER A 247 11.83 -22.79 12.87
N ARG A 248 12.92 -22.06 13.13
CA ARG A 248 13.18 -20.71 12.57
C ARG A 248 12.99 -20.62 11.04
N LEU A 249 13.43 -21.63 10.31
CA LEU A 249 13.21 -21.74 8.86
C LEU A 249 11.73 -21.88 8.49
N GLY A 250 10.95 -22.62 9.31
CA GLY A 250 9.51 -22.73 9.15
C GLY A 250 8.80 -21.37 9.31
N TRP A 251 9.24 -20.54 10.26
CA TRP A 251 8.72 -19.17 10.41
C TRP A 251 9.11 -18.24 9.26
N ALA A 252 10.32 -18.39 8.72
CA ALA A 252 10.73 -17.67 7.51
C ALA A 252 9.79 -18.00 6.35
N TYR A 253 9.56 -19.28 6.05
CA TYR A 253 8.65 -19.70 4.98
C TYR A 253 7.19 -19.35 5.24
N LEU A 254 6.72 -19.44 6.49
CA LEU A 254 5.35 -19.07 6.86
C LEU A 254 5.08 -17.58 6.57
N THR A 255 6.01 -16.70 6.96
CA THR A 255 5.86 -15.25 6.73
C THR A 255 5.94 -14.88 5.24
N GLY A 256 6.74 -15.60 4.46
CA GLY A 256 6.74 -15.52 2.99
C GLY A 256 5.40 -15.94 2.38
N ALA A 257 4.88 -17.11 2.79
CA ALA A 257 3.59 -17.62 2.35
C ALA A 257 2.43 -16.68 2.72
N CYS A 258 2.43 -16.11 3.92
CA CYS A 258 1.44 -15.12 4.35
C CYS A 258 1.47 -13.86 3.47
N SER A 259 2.64 -13.39 3.05
CA SER A 259 2.75 -12.24 2.14
C SER A 259 2.16 -12.53 0.76
N ILE A 260 2.39 -13.74 0.22
CA ILE A 260 1.77 -14.18 -1.04
C ILE A 260 0.25 -14.34 -0.87
N ALA A 261 -0.22 -14.92 0.24
CA ALA A 261 -1.64 -15.05 0.53
C ALA A 261 -2.32 -13.68 0.67
N ALA A 262 -1.67 -12.71 1.31
CA ALA A 262 -2.17 -11.34 1.42
C ALA A 262 -2.26 -10.66 0.05
N SER A 263 -1.27 -10.87 -0.83
CA SER A 263 -1.31 -10.41 -2.23
C SER A 263 -2.55 -10.94 -2.94
N LEU A 264 -2.76 -12.26 -2.91
CA LEU A 264 -3.90 -12.91 -3.55
C LEU A 264 -5.23 -12.44 -2.96
N GLY A 265 -5.33 -12.30 -1.64
CA GLY A 265 -6.53 -11.79 -0.97
C GLY A 265 -6.90 -10.37 -1.41
N VAL A 266 -5.91 -9.49 -1.60
CA VAL A 266 -6.14 -8.14 -2.09
C VAL A 266 -6.45 -8.12 -3.60
N LEU A 267 -5.71 -8.86 -4.42
CA LEU A 267 -5.90 -8.90 -5.89
C LEU A 267 -7.25 -9.51 -6.29
N LEU A 268 -7.62 -10.62 -5.66
CA LEU A 268 -8.84 -11.38 -5.93
C LEU A 268 -10.06 -10.83 -5.17
N ALA A 269 -9.86 -9.82 -4.32
CA ALA A 269 -10.88 -9.28 -3.42
C ALA A 269 -11.55 -10.36 -2.54
N ILE A 270 -10.72 -11.26 -1.99
CA ILE A 270 -11.08 -12.29 -1.03
C ILE A 270 -10.57 -11.85 0.34
N CYS A 271 -11.47 -11.41 1.21
CA CYS A 271 -11.17 -10.86 2.53
C CYS A 271 -10.11 -9.73 2.49
N PRO A 272 -10.20 -8.73 1.59
CA PRO A 272 -9.11 -7.79 1.31
C PRO A 272 -8.75 -6.91 2.53
N ARG A 273 -9.72 -6.62 3.40
CA ARG A 273 -9.46 -5.94 4.67
C ARG A 273 -8.58 -6.81 5.57
N LEU A 274 -8.99 -8.06 5.77
CA LEU A 274 -8.24 -8.99 6.61
C LEU A 274 -6.84 -9.22 6.06
N ALA A 275 -6.71 -9.46 4.76
CA ALA A 275 -5.42 -9.66 4.09
C ALA A 275 -4.46 -8.47 4.30
N ALA A 276 -4.91 -7.25 4.01
CA ALA A 276 -4.09 -6.04 4.18
C ALA A 276 -3.75 -5.78 5.66
N THR A 277 -4.70 -5.98 6.58
CA THR A 277 -4.44 -5.80 8.02
C THR A 277 -3.49 -6.85 8.56
N LEU A 278 -3.66 -8.13 8.23
CA LEU A 278 -2.76 -9.20 8.67
C LEU A 278 -1.35 -8.98 8.13
N GLN A 279 -1.21 -8.53 6.89
CA GLN A 279 0.10 -8.17 6.35
C GLN A 279 0.75 -7.05 7.16
N ALA A 280 0.01 -5.99 7.45
CA ALA A 280 0.53 -4.86 8.22
C ALA A 280 0.88 -5.24 9.67
N VAL A 281 0.06 -6.07 10.31
CA VAL A 281 0.33 -6.65 11.64
C VAL A 281 1.59 -7.52 11.60
N MET A 282 1.69 -8.44 10.64
CA MET A 282 2.83 -9.33 10.51
C MET A 282 4.13 -8.55 10.34
N LEU A 283 4.17 -7.54 9.47
CA LEU A 283 5.34 -6.68 9.28
C LEU A 283 5.69 -5.90 10.57
N GLY A 284 4.69 -5.38 11.28
CA GLY A 284 4.91 -4.69 12.55
C GLY A 284 5.46 -5.62 13.64
N VAL A 285 4.92 -6.84 13.74
CA VAL A 285 5.39 -7.87 14.67
C VAL A 285 6.82 -8.28 14.35
N ILE A 286 7.13 -8.56 13.07
CA ILE A 286 8.49 -8.90 12.62
C ILE A 286 9.45 -7.75 12.94
N THR A 287 9.04 -6.50 12.67
CA THR A 287 9.85 -5.31 12.94
C THR A 287 10.32 -5.28 14.39
N VAL A 288 9.40 -5.47 15.33
CA VAL A 288 9.72 -5.48 16.77
C VAL A 288 10.50 -6.73 17.16
N LEU A 289 10.01 -7.92 16.78
CA LEU A 289 10.58 -9.20 17.22
C LEU A 289 12.00 -9.46 16.72
N VAL A 290 12.33 -9.01 15.51
CA VAL A 290 13.66 -9.22 14.91
C VAL A 290 14.60 -8.12 15.37
N TRP A 291 14.20 -6.86 15.18
CA TRP A 291 15.16 -5.77 15.28
C TRP A 291 15.32 -5.22 16.69
N CYS A 292 14.32 -5.32 17.58
CA CYS A 292 14.51 -4.88 18.98
C CYS A 292 15.58 -5.74 19.68
N PRO A 293 15.54 -7.08 19.62
CA PRO A 293 16.60 -7.91 20.20
C PRO A 293 17.97 -7.66 19.55
N ALA A 294 18.02 -7.48 18.23
CA ALA A 294 19.28 -7.20 17.52
C ALA A 294 19.92 -5.88 18.01
N ILE A 295 19.13 -4.82 18.15
CA ILE A 295 19.58 -3.52 18.68
C ILE A 295 19.98 -3.64 20.16
N VAL A 296 19.23 -4.38 20.98
CA VAL A 296 19.59 -4.59 22.40
C VAL A 296 20.91 -5.34 22.53
N ALA A 297 21.16 -6.34 21.66
CA ALA A 297 22.39 -7.11 21.66
C ALA A 297 23.59 -6.31 21.15
N ALA A 298 23.39 -5.42 20.17
CA ALA A 298 24.44 -4.57 19.60
C ALA A 298 23.92 -3.14 19.34
N PRO A 299 23.84 -2.27 20.36
CA PRO A 299 23.24 -0.93 20.22
C PRO A 299 23.95 -0.01 19.24
N SER A 300 25.24 -0.26 18.98
CA SER A 300 26.04 0.48 17.99
C SER A 300 25.93 -0.09 16.57
N ASP A 301 25.23 -1.21 16.37
CA ASP A 301 25.04 -1.77 15.02
C ASP A 301 24.06 -0.93 14.22
N ARG A 302 24.63 -0.13 13.33
CA ARG A 302 23.92 0.66 12.34
C ARG A 302 22.93 -0.16 11.51
N THR A 303 23.30 -1.38 11.14
CA THR A 303 22.50 -2.19 10.20
C THR A 303 21.16 -2.53 10.83
N SER A 304 21.15 -2.97 12.08
CA SER A 304 19.94 -3.25 12.85
C SER A 304 19.05 -2.03 13.03
N TRP A 305 19.62 -0.85 13.33
CA TRP A 305 18.86 0.41 13.40
C TRP A 305 18.22 0.78 12.07
N THR A 306 18.99 0.68 10.99
CA THR A 306 18.51 1.03 9.64
C THR A 306 17.39 0.08 9.23
N ALA A 307 17.58 -1.23 9.41
CA ALA A 307 16.61 -2.25 9.08
C ALA A 307 15.32 -2.16 9.91
N MET A 308 15.41 -1.82 11.20
CA MET A 308 14.27 -1.49 12.06
C MET A 308 13.42 -0.38 11.45
N VAL A 309 14.05 0.77 11.12
CA VAL A 309 13.32 1.95 10.65
C VAL A 309 12.68 1.71 9.28
N ILE A 310 13.36 1.00 8.37
CA ILE A 310 12.78 0.60 7.08
C ILE A 310 11.58 -0.32 7.29
N SER A 311 11.75 -1.37 8.09
CA SER A 311 10.69 -2.35 8.34
C SER A 311 9.47 -1.66 8.94
N PHE A 312 9.69 -0.69 9.82
CA PHE A 312 8.65 0.16 10.40
C PHE A 312 7.97 1.07 9.36
N ALA A 313 8.73 1.63 8.41
CA ALA A 313 8.19 2.42 7.31
C ALA A 313 7.31 1.57 6.38
N ILE A 314 7.76 0.36 6.03
CA ILE A 314 7.01 -0.59 5.20
C ILE A 314 5.73 -1.02 5.93
N ALA A 315 5.82 -1.36 7.22
CA ALA A 315 4.66 -1.73 8.04
C ALA A 315 3.64 -0.57 8.10
N SER A 316 4.11 0.67 8.26
CA SER A 316 3.27 1.87 8.23
C SER A 316 2.59 2.07 6.88
N GLY A 317 3.30 1.86 5.77
CA GLY A 317 2.75 1.89 4.41
C GLY A 317 1.67 0.84 4.20
N ALA A 318 1.91 -0.40 4.63
CA ALA A 318 0.93 -1.49 4.61
C ALA A 318 -0.32 -1.14 5.46
N TRP A 319 -0.13 -0.53 6.63
CA TRP A 319 -1.23 -0.14 7.49
C TRP A 319 -2.08 0.99 6.89
N LEU A 320 -1.46 1.94 6.18
CA LEU A 320 -2.19 2.98 5.42
C LEU A 320 -3.06 2.36 4.32
N ILE A 321 -2.59 1.30 3.64
CA ILE A 321 -3.41 0.53 2.70
C ILE A 321 -4.57 -0.17 3.42
N ALA A 322 -4.30 -0.85 4.54
CA ALA A 322 -5.33 -1.51 5.33
C ALA A 322 -6.43 -0.54 5.80
N ASP A 323 -6.05 0.68 6.18
CA ASP A 323 -6.95 1.76 6.59
C ASP A 323 -7.94 2.17 5.49
N THR A 324 -7.61 1.95 4.22
CA THR A 324 -8.55 2.21 3.12
C THR A 324 -9.73 1.23 3.12
N TYR A 325 -9.63 0.09 3.79
CA TYR A 325 -10.68 -0.94 3.87
C TYR A 325 -11.52 -0.87 5.15
N ARG A 326 -11.40 0.17 5.99
CA ARG A 326 -12.14 0.27 7.27
C ARG A 326 -13.67 0.13 7.15
N GLY A 327 -14.26 0.51 6.02
CA GLY A 327 -15.69 0.35 5.74
C GLY A 327 -16.07 -1.00 5.11
N THR A 328 -15.11 -1.87 4.81
CA THR A 328 -15.34 -3.20 4.22
C THR A 328 -15.46 -4.25 5.33
N PRO A 329 -16.40 -5.22 5.24
CA PRO A 329 -16.43 -6.36 6.16
C PRO A 329 -15.12 -7.17 6.11
N TRP A 330 -14.72 -7.75 7.24
CA TRP A 330 -13.47 -8.51 7.36
C TRP A 330 -13.41 -9.70 6.41
N LEU A 331 -14.50 -10.45 6.31
CA LEU A 331 -14.64 -11.66 5.50
C LEU A 331 -15.34 -11.41 4.16
N ALA A 332 -15.29 -10.17 3.64
CA ALA A 332 -15.91 -9.85 2.37
C ALA A 332 -15.24 -10.64 1.23
N MET A 333 -16.00 -11.51 0.56
CA MET A 333 -15.59 -12.25 -0.63
C MET A 333 -16.41 -11.74 -1.82
N GLY A 334 -15.75 -11.23 -2.86
CA GLY A 334 -16.36 -10.96 -4.16
C GLY A 334 -17.64 -10.09 -4.18
N ARG A 335 -17.51 -8.80 -4.51
CA ARG A 335 -18.41 -8.07 -5.44
C ARG A 335 -17.86 -6.69 -5.78
N ARG A 336 -17.48 -6.48 -7.06
CA ARG A 336 -17.84 -5.25 -7.76
C ARG A 336 -19.31 -5.42 -8.19
N GLY A 337 -20.23 -5.24 -7.25
CA GLY A 337 -21.65 -5.12 -7.53
C GLY A 337 -22.00 -3.65 -7.45
N SER A 338 -22.32 -3.05 -8.58
CA SER A 338 -22.95 -1.74 -8.66
C SER A 338 -24.19 -1.69 -7.78
N THR A 339 -24.08 -1.11 -6.59
CA THR A 339 -25.24 -0.51 -5.93
C THR A 339 -25.43 0.86 -6.57
N LEU A 340 -26.13 0.89 -7.70
CA LEU A 340 -26.86 2.10 -8.06
C LEU A 340 -27.85 2.36 -6.91
N PRO A 341 -27.90 3.57 -6.33
CA PRO A 341 -28.96 3.89 -5.39
C PRO A 341 -30.30 3.72 -6.11
N ALA A 342 -31.21 2.98 -5.49
CA ALA A 342 -32.60 2.94 -5.91
C ALA A 342 -33.14 4.38 -5.92
N ARG A 343 -33.90 4.68 -6.96
CA ARG A 343 -34.55 5.97 -7.25
C ARG A 343 -35.30 6.54 -6.05
#